data_AF-A0A2I0LG57-F1
#
_entry.id   AF-A0A2I0LG57-F1
#
_cell.length_a   1.000
_cell.length_b   1.000
_cell.length_c   1.000
_cell.angle_alpha   90.00
_cell.angle_beta   90.00
_cell.angle_gamma   90.00
#
_symmetry.space_group_name_H-M   'P 1'
#
loop_
_entity.id
_entity.type
_entity.pdbx_description
1 polymer ?
#
loop_
_entity_poly.entity_id
_entity_poly.type
_entity_poly.pdbx_seq_one_letter_code
_entity_poly.pdbx_strand_id
1 'polypeptide(L)'
;EKLRFESCLPQIVRPVLSQSKYKNLLPLFVARNILLVSPEAKVKEMLRVLKGVPQVNLLGACIDDTILSRQGVENFAKLPPLEAAQGQMVGALELLPSQTSSLLQRGSAHLTALLDQHIHRLQTGETGSTAEPSPAQSSGAH
;
A
#
# COMPACT_ATOMS: atom_id res chain seq x y z
N GLU A 1 -17.82 11.35 -16.73
CA GLU A 1 -18.42 10.02 -16.96
C GLU A 1 -19.59 9.79 -16.03
N LYS A 2 -20.68 9.18 -16.52
CA LYS A 2 -21.99 9.17 -15.86
C LYS A 2 -22.37 7.74 -15.45
N LEU A 3 -22.79 7.54 -14.19
CA LEU A 3 -23.45 6.31 -13.74
C LEU A 3 -24.75 6.14 -14.55
N ARG A 4 -24.93 5.02 -15.24
CA ARG A 4 -26.17 4.68 -15.95
C ARG A 4 -26.98 3.67 -15.15
N PHE A 5 -28.27 3.96 -14.99
CA PHE A 5 -29.23 3.05 -14.38
C PHE A 5 -30.02 2.36 -15.49
N GLU A 6 -29.88 1.06 -15.60
CA GLU A 6 -30.60 0.23 -16.57
C GLU A 6 -31.60 -0.66 -15.82
N SER A 7 -32.88 -0.59 -16.22
CA SER A 7 -33.92 -1.45 -15.65
C SER A 7 -33.89 -2.80 -16.37
N CYS A 8 -33.73 -3.88 -15.61
CA CYS A 8 -33.64 -5.23 -16.17
C CYS A 8 -34.84 -6.09 -15.78
N LEU A 9 -35.53 -6.62 -16.80
CA LEU A 9 -36.62 -7.56 -16.63
C LEU A 9 -36.05 -8.97 -16.41
N PRO A 10 -36.36 -9.64 -15.28
CA PRO A 10 -35.78 -10.94 -14.95
C PRO A 10 -36.10 -12.00 -16.02
N GLN A 11 -37.25 -11.91 -16.69
CA GLN A 11 -37.64 -12.84 -17.76
C GLN A 11 -36.70 -12.81 -18.98
N ILE A 12 -36.11 -11.65 -19.28
CA ILE A 12 -35.21 -11.46 -20.42
C ILE A 12 -33.76 -11.74 -20.01
N VAL A 13 -33.39 -11.35 -18.78
CA VAL A 13 -32.02 -11.43 -18.29
C VAL A 13 -31.63 -12.83 -17.83
N ARG A 14 -32.57 -13.62 -17.29
CA ARG A 14 -32.29 -14.98 -16.82
C ARG A 14 -31.76 -15.90 -17.93
N PRO A 15 -32.34 -15.98 -19.13
CA PRO A 15 -31.78 -16.78 -20.23
C PRO A 15 -30.36 -16.33 -20.61
N VAL A 16 -30.13 -15.02 -20.69
CA VAL A 16 -28.84 -14.44 -21.08
C VAL A 16 -27.76 -14.72 -20.03
N LEU A 17 -28.07 -14.57 -18.74
CA LEU A 17 -27.14 -14.89 -17.66
C LEU A 17 -26.87 -16.39 -17.52
N SER A 18 -27.85 -17.24 -17.85
CA SER A 18 -27.71 -18.71 -17.79
C SER A 18 -26.73 -19.26 -18.83
N GLN A 19 -26.55 -18.54 -19.93
CA GLN A 19 -25.59 -18.87 -20.99
C GLN A 19 -24.25 -18.14 -20.83
N SER A 20 -24.14 -17.23 -19.86
CA SER A 20 -22.96 -16.39 -19.66
C SER A 20 -22.09 -16.88 -18.49
N LYS A 21 -20.94 -16.23 -18.29
CA LYS A 21 -20.04 -16.42 -17.14
C LYS A 21 -20.67 -16.01 -15.79
N TYR A 22 -21.80 -15.31 -15.83
CA TYR A 22 -22.47 -14.72 -14.68
C TYR A 22 -23.65 -15.54 -14.14
N LYS A 23 -23.65 -16.87 -14.30
CA LYS A 23 -24.74 -17.74 -13.82
C LYS A 23 -25.03 -17.57 -12.33
N ASN A 24 -24.01 -17.25 -11.54
CA ASN A 24 -24.13 -17.01 -10.11
C ASN A 24 -24.96 -15.76 -9.74
N LEU A 25 -25.25 -14.87 -10.70
CA LEU A 25 -26.14 -13.73 -10.52
C LEU A 25 -27.62 -14.09 -10.72
N LEU A 26 -27.95 -15.24 -11.33
CA LEU A 26 -29.33 -15.69 -11.53
C LEU A 26 -30.21 -15.61 -10.27
N PRO A 27 -29.78 -16.09 -9.08
CA PRO A 27 -30.60 -16.02 -7.88
C PRO A 27 -30.85 -14.58 -7.39
N LEU A 28 -30.14 -13.58 -7.89
CA LEU A 28 -30.42 -12.18 -7.55
C LEU A 28 -31.58 -11.62 -8.37
N PHE A 29 -31.85 -12.15 -9.57
CA PHE A 29 -32.92 -11.71 -10.47
C PHE A 29 -34.25 -12.40 -10.20
N VAL A 30 -34.77 -12.27 -8.97
CA VAL A 30 -36.10 -12.78 -8.58
C VAL A 30 -37.22 -11.76 -8.84
N ALA A 31 -36.89 -10.47 -8.79
CA ALA A 31 -37.84 -9.36 -8.95
C ALA A 31 -37.30 -8.30 -9.94
N ARG A 32 -37.91 -7.11 -9.93
CA ARG A 32 -37.40 -5.95 -10.68
C ARG A 32 -36.07 -5.50 -10.08
N ASN A 33 -35.00 -5.68 -10.84
CA ASN A 33 -33.67 -5.24 -10.46
C ASN A 33 -33.24 -4.08 -11.36
N ILE A 34 -32.42 -3.21 -10.78
CA ILE A 34 -31.78 -2.11 -11.48
C ILE A 34 -30.29 -2.43 -11.54
N LEU A 35 -29.70 -2.35 -12.72
CA LEU A 35 -28.27 -2.46 -12.94
C LEU A 35 -27.67 -1.05 -12.98
N LEU A 36 -26.62 -0.82 -12.20
CA LEU A 36 -25.75 0.34 -12.38
C LEU A 36 -24.58 -0.09 -13.24
N VAL A 37 -24.39 0.60 -14.36
CA VAL A 37 -23.27 0.36 -15.27
C VAL A 37 -22.44 1.63 -15.37
N SER A 38 -21.14 1.49 -15.10
CA SER A 38 -20.15 2.53 -15.31
C SER A 38 -18.88 1.94 -15.91
N PRO A 39 -18.23 2.65 -16.84
CA PRO A 39 -16.94 2.23 -17.39
C PRO A 39 -15.83 2.26 -16.34
N GLU A 40 -15.82 3.24 -15.44
CA GLU A 40 -14.91 3.28 -14.28
C GLU A 40 -15.56 2.73 -13.01
N ALA A 41 -14.78 2.02 -12.19
CA ALA A 41 -15.20 1.44 -10.91
C ALA A 41 -15.28 2.49 -9.77
N LYS A 42 -16.15 3.50 -9.91
CA LYS A 42 -16.39 4.56 -8.91
C LYS A 42 -17.29 4.12 -7.75
N VAL A 43 -16.91 3.04 -7.08
CA VAL A 43 -17.72 2.40 -6.04
C VAL A 43 -18.03 3.34 -4.87
N LYS A 44 -17.09 4.23 -4.49
CA LYS A 44 -17.28 5.22 -3.43
C LYS A 44 -18.43 6.19 -3.72
N GLU A 45 -18.49 6.71 -4.94
CA GLU A 45 -19.55 7.64 -5.36
C GLU A 45 -20.89 6.92 -5.48
N MET A 46 -20.90 5.74 -6.09
CA MET A 46 -22.09 4.89 -6.18
C MET A 46 -22.67 4.61 -4.78
N LEU A 47 -21.86 4.18 -3.81
CA LEU A 47 -22.31 3.92 -2.45
C LEU A 47 -22.84 5.19 -1.76
N ARG A 48 -22.28 6.36 -2.04
CA ARG A 48 -22.78 7.63 -1.51
C ARG A 48 -24.18 7.95 -2.07
N VAL A 49 -24.41 7.71 -3.36
CA VAL A 49 -25.72 7.89 -3.99
C VAL A 49 -26.73 6.89 -3.44
N LEU A 50 -26.37 5.61 -3.32
CA LEU A 50 -27.22 4.58 -2.74
C LEU A 50 -27.60 4.88 -1.28
N LYS A 51 -26.69 5.45 -0.48
CA LYS A 51 -27.00 5.90 0.89
C LYS A 51 -28.05 7.02 0.92
N GLY A 52 -28.12 7.85 -0.10
CA GLY A 52 -29.17 8.88 -0.24
C GLY A 52 -30.54 8.31 -0.63
N VAL A 53 -30.58 7.08 -1.16
CA VAL A 53 -31.80 6.43 -1.64
C VAL A 53 -32.01 5.10 -0.90
N PRO A 54 -32.48 5.11 0.36
CA PRO A 54 -32.61 3.91 1.19
C PRO A 54 -33.64 2.90 0.68
N GLN A 55 -34.46 3.28 -0.30
CA GLN A 55 -35.42 2.39 -0.98
C GLN A 55 -34.72 1.38 -1.91
N VAL A 56 -33.44 1.62 -2.25
CA VAL A 56 -32.67 0.76 -3.16
C VAL A 56 -31.59 0.04 -2.35
N ASN A 57 -31.73 -1.28 -2.28
CA ASN A 57 -30.74 -2.14 -1.61
C ASN A 57 -29.71 -2.67 -2.61
N LEU A 58 -28.43 -2.49 -2.29
CA LEU A 58 -27.34 -3.11 -3.04
C LEU A 58 -27.30 -4.62 -2.75
N LEU A 59 -27.61 -5.43 -3.76
CA LEU A 59 -27.53 -6.89 -3.68
C LEU A 59 -26.09 -7.40 -3.85
N GLY A 60 -25.34 -6.79 -4.75
CA GLY A 60 -23.96 -7.14 -5.09
C GLY A 60 -23.47 -6.31 -6.28
N ALA A 61 -22.25 -6.57 -6.74
CA ALA A 61 -21.69 -5.94 -7.93
C ALA A 61 -20.81 -6.92 -8.71
N CYS A 62 -20.53 -6.59 -9.96
CA CYS A 62 -19.49 -7.24 -10.75
C CYS A 62 -18.46 -6.17 -11.12
N ILE A 63 -17.22 -6.34 -10.66
CA ILE A 63 -16.10 -5.43 -10.92
C ILE A 63 -14.98 -6.27 -11.51
N ASP A 64 -14.45 -5.90 -12.67
CA ASP A 64 -13.39 -6.64 -13.37
C ASP A 64 -13.65 -8.16 -13.43
N ASP A 65 -14.84 -8.52 -13.94
CA ASP A 65 -15.35 -9.90 -14.04
C ASP A 65 -15.50 -10.68 -12.73
N THR A 66 -15.24 -10.03 -11.60
CA THR A 66 -15.36 -10.64 -10.27
C THR A 66 -16.67 -10.22 -9.63
N ILE A 67 -17.49 -11.21 -9.27
CA ILE A 67 -18.73 -10.99 -8.55
C ILE A 67 -18.40 -10.75 -7.07
N LEU A 68 -18.86 -9.62 -6.55
CA LEU A 68 -18.68 -9.20 -5.16
C LEU A 68 -20.03 -9.10 -4.47
N SER A 69 -20.09 -9.60 -3.23
CA SER A 69 -21.22 -9.37 -2.33
C SER A 69 -21.27 -7.91 -1.88
N ARG A 70 -22.35 -7.49 -1.24
CA ARG A 70 -22.47 -6.17 -0.61
C ARG A 70 -21.24 -5.81 0.25
N GLN A 71 -20.77 -6.72 1.10
CA GLN A 71 -19.59 -6.50 1.93
C GLN A 71 -18.32 -6.37 1.08
N GLY A 72 -18.19 -7.18 0.02
CA GLY A 72 -17.08 -7.06 -0.93
C GLY A 72 -17.02 -5.68 -1.58
N VAL A 73 -18.17 -5.12 -1.95
CA VAL A 73 -18.29 -3.77 -2.52
C VAL A 73 -17.94 -2.69 -1.48
N GLU A 74 -18.41 -2.83 -0.24
CA GLU A 74 -18.06 -1.90 0.85
C GLU A 74 -16.56 -1.95 1.19
N ASN A 75 -15.94 -3.12 1.13
CA ASN A 75 -14.51 -3.29 1.33
C ASN A 75 -13.70 -2.72 0.16
N PHE A 76 -14.14 -2.96 -1.08
CA PHE A 76 -13.52 -2.37 -2.26
C PHE A 76 -13.57 -0.83 -2.22
N ALA A 77 -14.66 -0.26 -1.73
CA ALA A 77 -14.77 1.18 -1.53
C ALA A 77 -13.81 1.73 -0.45
N LYS A 78 -13.26 0.90 0.44
CA LYS A 78 -12.24 1.32 1.41
C LYS A 78 -10.82 1.16 0.86
N LEU A 79 -10.64 0.37 -0.20
CA LEU A 79 -9.33 0.12 -0.78
C LEU A 79 -8.74 1.42 -1.37
N PRO A 80 -7.41 1.57 -1.29
CA PRO A 80 -6.70 2.61 -2.03
C PRO A 80 -6.79 2.35 -3.54
N PRO A 81 -6.61 3.40 -4.37
CA PRO A 81 -6.54 3.22 -5.82
C PRO A 81 -5.36 2.33 -6.21
N LEU A 82 -5.43 1.73 -7.40
CA LEU A 82 -4.47 0.73 -7.86
C LEU A 82 -3.02 1.26 -7.83
N GLU A 83 -2.83 2.52 -8.22
CA GLU A 83 -1.54 3.20 -8.26
C GLU A 83 -0.95 3.33 -6.86
N ALA A 84 -1.78 3.64 -5.87
CA ALA A 84 -1.34 3.72 -4.48
C ALA A 84 -1.02 2.32 -3.92
N ALA A 85 -1.80 1.30 -4.25
CA ALA A 85 -1.52 -0.08 -3.85
C ALA A 85 -0.20 -0.59 -4.47
N GLN A 86 0.06 -0.27 -5.73
CA GLN A 86 1.33 -0.57 -6.41
C GLN A 86 2.49 0.19 -5.76
N GLY A 87 2.32 1.47 -5.44
CA GLY A 87 3.33 2.25 -4.72
C GLY A 87 3.63 1.67 -3.33
N GLN A 88 2.62 1.22 -2.60
CA GLN A 88 2.80 0.53 -1.32
C GLN A 88 3.56 -0.78 -1.47
N MET A 89 3.28 -1.56 -2.51
CA MET A 89 4.00 -2.80 -2.80
C MET A 89 5.47 -2.54 -3.14
N VAL A 90 5.76 -1.57 -4.00
CA VAL A 90 7.13 -1.20 -4.36
C VAL A 90 7.88 -0.66 -3.13
N GLY A 91 7.25 0.21 -2.34
CA GLY A 91 7.84 0.71 -1.10
C GLY A 91 8.09 -0.38 -0.05
N ALA A 92 7.20 -1.38 0.04
CA ALA A 92 7.41 -2.54 0.91
C ALA A 92 8.58 -3.41 0.42
N LEU A 93 8.75 -3.57 -0.89
CA LEU A 93 9.89 -4.29 -1.46
C LEU A 93 11.21 -3.52 -1.25
N GLU A 94 11.19 -2.19 -1.34
CA GLU A 94 12.36 -1.33 -1.05
C GLU A 94 12.83 -1.42 0.41
N LEU A 95 11.92 -1.77 1.33
CA LEU A 95 12.25 -1.93 2.75
C LEU A 95 13.33 -3.02 2.97
N LEU A 96 13.34 -4.08 2.15
CA LEU A 96 14.27 -5.20 2.30
C LEU A 96 15.72 -4.82 1.92
N PRO A 97 15.99 -4.24 0.72
CA PRO A 97 17.31 -3.70 0.39
C PRO A 97 17.75 -2.58 1.32
N SER A 98 16.85 -1.68 1.72
CA SER A 98 17.21 -0.55 2.59
C SER A 98 17.62 -1.00 3.99
N GLN A 99 16.93 -1.97 4.58
CA GLN A 99 17.36 -2.59 5.85
C GLN A 99 18.76 -3.21 5.70
N THR A 100 19.00 -3.96 4.63
CA THR A 100 20.30 -4.59 4.39
C THR A 100 21.41 -3.56 4.19
N SER A 101 21.15 -2.52 3.39
CA SER A 101 22.06 -1.40 3.17
C SER A 101 22.36 -0.68 4.49
N SER A 102 21.36 -0.44 5.33
CA SER A 102 21.55 0.19 6.63
C SER A 102 22.48 -0.62 7.56
N LEU A 103 22.39 -1.95 7.52
CA LEU A 103 23.27 -2.83 8.29
C LEU A 103 24.72 -2.75 7.79
N LEU A 104 24.92 -2.73 6.47
CA LEU A 104 26.24 -2.60 5.87
C LEU A 104 26.85 -1.20 6.10
N GLN A 105 26.05 -0.14 6.01
CA GLN A 105 26.50 1.24 6.19
C GLN A 105 26.77 1.61 7.65
N ARG A 106 26.28 0.84 8.61
CA ARG A 106 26.51 1.12 10.04
C ARG A 106 28.00 1.13 10.40
N GLY A 107 28.78 0.22 9.81
CA GLY A 107 30.22 0.14 10.04
C GLY A 107 30.98 1.33 9.45
N SER A 108 30.70 1.71 8.20
CA SER A 108 31.35 2.85 7.54
C SER A 108 30.95 4.16 8.21
N ALA A 109 29.67 4.37 8.52
CA ALA A 109 29.20 5.57 9.22
C ALA A 109 29.86 5.72 10.61
N HIS A 110 30.06 4.62 11.34
CA HIS A 110 30.73 4.67 12.64
C HIS A 110 32.20 5.07 12.53
N LEU A 111 32.95 4.52 11.56
CA LEU A 111 34.33 4.90 11.32
C LEU A 111 34.47 6.36 10.89
N THR A 112 33.59 6.83 9.99
CA THR A 112 33.57 8.23 9.58
C THR A 112 33.34 9.15 10.77
N ALA A 113 32.41 8.80 11.68
CA ALA A 113 32.15 9.59 12.88
C ALA A 113 33.37 9.63 13.84
N LEU A 114 34.11 8.52 13.99
CA LEU A 114 35.33 8.50 14.81
C LEU A 114 36.45 9.34 14.21
N LEU A 115 36.63 9.28 12.88
CA LEU A 115 37.62 10.10 12.17
C LEU A 115 37.28 11.58 12.28
N ASP A 116 36.00 11.94 12.10
CA ASP A 116 35.53 13.32 12.22
C ASP A 116 35.75 13.87 13.64
N GLN A 117 35.48 13.07 14.67
CA GLN A 117 35.79 13.41 16.06
C GLN A 117 37.30 13.63 16.29
N HIS A 118 38.15 12.84 15.62
CA HIS A 118 39.60 12.97 15.77
C HIS A 118 40.12 14.24 15.09
N ILE A 119 39.61 14.57 13.90
CA ILE A 119 39.93 15.81 13.19
C ILE A 119 39.49 17.01 14.03
N HIS A 120 38.27 16.99 14.58
CA HIS A 120 37.78 18.06 15.43
C HIS A 120 38.63 18.22 16.69
N ARG A 121 39.10 17.12 17.30
CA ARG A 121 40.00 17.17 18.48
C ARG A 121 41.38 17.74 18.16
N LEU A 122 41.90 17.50 16.96
CA LEU A 122 43.15 18.12 16.51
C LEU A 122 42.97 19.62 16.29
N GLN A 123 41.84 20.03 15.70
CA GLN A 123 41.51 21.43 15.48
C GLN A 123 41.23 22.19 16.80
N THR A 124 40.68 21.54 17.82
CA THR A 124 40.48 22.12 19.16
C THR A 124 41.64 21.89 20.12
N GLY A 125 42.68 21.15 19.71
CA GLY A 125 43.79 20.70 20.55
C GLY A 125 45.08 21.53 20.46
N GLU A 126 45.20 22.47 19.53
CA GLU A 126 46.34 23.41 19.47
C GLU A 126 46.10 24.66 20.36
N THR A 127 45.85 24.45 21.65
CA THR A 127 45.99 25.52 22.67
C THR A 127 46.53 24.99 24.01
N GLY A 128 47.42 23.99 23.96
CA GLY A 128 48.06 23.47 25.18
C GLY A 128 49.37 22.76 24.89
N SER A 129 50.43 23.52 24.62
CA SER A 129 51.80 23.02 24.55
C SER A 129 52.36 22.67 25.94
N THR A 130 53.27 21.69 25.94
CA THR A 130 54.32 21.37 26.94
C THR A 130 54.00 20.27 27.95
N ALA A 131 54.58 19.07 27.73
CA ALA A 131 55.70 18.56 28.53
C ALA A 131 56.04 17.12 28.13
N GLU A 132 57.20 16.96 27.49
CA GLU A 132 57.98 15.72 27.51
C GLU A 132 58.49 15.49 28.96
N PRO A 133 58.74 14.23 29.39
CA PRO A 133 60.13 13.77 29.32
C PRO A 133 60.29 12.27 28.95
N SER A 134 61.21 12.04 28.00
CA SER A 134 62.32 11.06 27.90
C SER A 134 62.50 9.84 28.85
N PRO A 135 63.32 8.84 28.42
CA PRO A 135 63.06 7.39 28.57
C PRO A 135 63.91 6.68 29.65
N ALA A 136 63.48 5.48 30.05
CA ALA A 136 64.31 4.51 30.77
C ALA A 136 64.04 3.07 30.30
N GLN A 137 65.14 2.36 30.06
CA GLN A 137 65.28 1.01 29.49
C GLN A 137 64.99 -0.13 30.50
N SER A 138 65.06 -1.37 29.99
CA SER A 138 65.39 -2.64 30.68
C SER A 138 64.21 -3.39 31.33
N SER A 139 64.05 -4.71 31.32
CA SER A 139 64.61 -5.91 30.66
C SER A 139 63.95 -7.11 31.39
N GLY A 140 63.86 -8.28 30.76
CA GLY A 140 63.89 -9.55 31.54
C GLY A 140 62.64 -10.44 31.49
N ALA A 141 62.87 -11.64 30.99
CA ALA A 141 61.97 -12.79 30.91
C ALA A 141 61.62 -13.40 32.27
N HIS A 142 60.43 -14.01 32.37
CA HIS A 142 60.22 -15.43 32.70
C HIS A 142 58.76 -15.83 32.51
#